data_AF-A0A3A4VDS6-F1
#
_entry.id   AF-A0A3A4VDS6-F1
#
_cell.length_a   1.000
_cell.length_b   1.000
_cell.length_c   1.000
_cell.angle_alpha   90.00
_cell.angle_beta   90.00
_cell.angle_gamma   90.00
#
_symmetry.space_group_name_H-M   'P 1'
#
loop_
_entity.id
_entity.type
_entity.pdbx_description
1 polymer ?
#
loop_
_entity_poly.entity_id
_entity_poly.type
_entity_poly.pdbx_seq_one_letter_code
_entity_poly.pdbx_strand_id
1 'polypeptide(L)'
;MSKPDVDVRALANLARMDVPDDELQKLQEELPAILAFVETVSSVKTSQTEQSPGLRNVMRDDTEPHESGMYTEKLLEQAPFRRENRLAVKQVISRKK
;
A
#
# COMPACT_ATOMS: atom_id res chain seq x y z
N MET A 1 -4.47 -27.80 -13.68
CA MET A 1 -3.54 -26.78 -13.16
C MET A 1 -3.83 -26.64 -11.69
N SER A 2 -2.83 -26.84 -10.84
CA SER A 2 -2.99 -26.86 -9.37
C SER A 2 -3.53 -25.51 -8.90
N LYS A 3 -4.56 -25.52 -8.02
CA LYS A 3 -5.01 -24.31 -7.34
C LYS A 3 -3.78 -23.60 -6.78
N PRO A 4 -3.55 -22.31 -7.07
CA PRO A 4 -2.50 -21.58 -6.38
C PRO A 4 -2.82 -21.66 -4.89
N ASP A 5 -1.89 -22.21 -4.11
CA ASP A 5 -2.02 -22.26 -2.66
C ASP A 5 -1.74 -20.83 -2.15
N VAL A 6 -2.81 -20.05 -2.04
CA VAL A 6 -2.73 -18.66 -1.62
C VAL A 6 -2.91 -18.60 -0.12
N ASP A 7 -1.85 -18.25 0.60
CA ASP A 7 -1.96 -17.93 2.03
C ASP A 7 -2.59 -16.53 2.19
N VAL A 8 -3.92 -16.50 2.33
CA VAL A 8 -4.69 -15.26 2.49
C VAL A 8 -4.33 -14.55 3.78
N ARG A 9 -3.95 -15.27 4.84
CA ARG A 9 -3.53 -14.67 6.10
C ARG A 9 -2.19 -13.95 5.97
N ALA A 10 -1.24 -14.54 5.25
CA ALA A 10 0.02 -13.87 4.95
C ALA A 10 -0.19 -12.60 4.11
N LEU A 11 -1.10 -12.63 3.13
CA LEU A 11 -1.42 -11.45 2.31
C LEU A 11 -2.11 -10.34 3.11
N ALA A 12 -3.07 -10.69 3.98
CA ALA A 12 -3.72 -9.72 4.86
C ALA A 12 -2.70 -9.02 5.77
N ASN A 13 -1.75 -9.77 6.33
CA ASN A 13 -0.66 -9.22 7.14
C ASN A 13 0.25 -8.27 6.32
N LEU A 14 0.57 -8.61 5.08
CA LEU A 14 1.37 -7.76 4.20
C LEU A 14 0.65 -6.43 3.89
N ALA A 15 -0.68 -6.50 3.72
CA ALA A 15 -1.54 -5.34 3.50
C ALA A 15 -1.85 -4.55 4.79
N ARG A 16 -1.38 -5.01 5.96
CA ARG A 16 -1.69 -4.44 7.30
C ARG A 16 -3.20 -4.43 7.59
N MET A 17 -3.91 -5.44 7.12
CA MET A 17 -5.33 -5.64 7.38
C MET A 17 -5.53 -6.70 8.47
N ASP A 18 -6.34 -6.35 9.47
CA ASP A 18 -6.84 -7.31 10.45
C ASP A 18 -8.11 -7.94 9.89
N VAL A 19 -8.09 -9.26 9.69
CA VAL A 19 -9.18 -10.01 9.05
C VAL A 19 -9.61 -11.11 10.03
N PRO A 20 -10.86 -11.12 10.49
CA PRO A 20 -11.34 -12.15 11.40
C PRO A 20 -11.44 -13.50 10.70
N ASP A 21 -11.40 -14.58 11.48
CA ASP A 21 -11.30 -15.95 10.94
C ASP A 21 -12.51 -16.37 10.08
N ASP A 22 -13.68 -15.80 10.34
CA ASP A 22 -14.91 -16.03 9.58
C ASP A 22 -14.87 -15.38 8.19
N GLU A 23 -14.29 -14.19 8.06
CA GLU A 23 -14.05 -13.55 6.77
C GLU A 23 -12.88 -14.22 6.03
N LEU A 24 -11.86 -14.68 6.76
CA LEU A 24 -10.70 -15.34 6.17
C LEU A 24 -11.09 -16.60 5.40
N GLN A 25 -12.04 -17.40 5.90
CA GLN A 25 -12.56 -18.58 5.19
C GLN A 25 -13.23 -18.21 3.86
N LYS A 26 -14.00 -17.13 3.83
CA LYS A 26 -14.66 -16.65 2.60
C LYS A 26 -13.63 -16.17 1.58
N LEU A 27 -12.66 -15.37 2.04
CA LEU A 27 -11.60 -14.85 1.18
C LEU A 27 -10.70 -15.97 0.62
N GLN A 28 -10.51 -17.05 1.38
CA GLN A 28 -9.79 -18.24 0.92
C GLN A 28 -10.47 -18.92 -0.28
N GLU A 29 -11.80 -18.79 -0.42
CA GLU A 29 -12.56 -19.30 -1.56
C GLU A 29 -12.65 -18.30 -2.71
N GLU A 30 -12.85 -17.02 -2.41
CA GLU A 30 -13.08 -15.96 -3.39
C GLU A 30 -11.80 -15.54 -4.13
N LEU A 31 -10.67 -15.41 -3.43
CA LEU A 31 -9.41 -14.95 -4.04
C LEU A 31 -8.90 -15.89 -5.15
N PRO A 32 -8.90 -17.23 -5.00
CA PRO A 32 -8.57 -18.14 -6.10
C PRO A 32 -9.49 -17.99 -7.31
N ALA A 33 -10.78 -17.68 -7.12
CA ALA A 33 -11.71 -17.46 -8.21
C ALA A 33 -11.40 -16.17 -8.99
N ILE A 34 -11.03 -15.09 -8.28
CA ILE A 34 -10.58 -13.84 -8.89
C ILE A 34 -9.29 -14.06 -9.67
N LEU A 35 -8.31 -14.79 -9.11
CA LEU A 35 -7.06 -15.11 -9.80
C LEU A 35 -7.31 -15.94 -11.07
N ALA A 36 -8.20 -16.93 -11.00
CA ALA A 36 -8.59 -17.72 -12.17
C ALA A 36 -9.25 -16.86 -13.26
N PHE A 37 -10.03 -15.84 -12.88
CA PHE A 37 -10.57 -14.88 -13.84
C PHE A 37 -9.47 -14.02 -14.48
N VAL A 38 -8.52 -13.52 -13.69
CA VAL A 38 -7.39 -12.72 -14.20
C VAL A 38 -6.47 -13.54 -15.12
N GLU A 39 -6.32 -14.85 -14.87
CA GLU A 39 -5.58 -15.77 -15.75
C GLU A 39 -6.12 -15.78 -17.19
N THR A 40 -7.41 -15.45 -17.42
CA THR A 40 -7.95 -15.33 -18.78
C THR A 40 -7.21 -14.28 -19.62
N VAL A 41 -6.68 -13.22 -18.99
CA VAL A 41 -5.90 -12.18 -19.66
C VAL A 41 -4.57 -12.73 -20.20
N SER A 42 -3.98 -13.74 -19.53
CA SER A 42 -2.71 -14.36 -19.97
C SER A 42 -2.84 -15.12 -21.31
N SER A 43 -4.07 -15.50 -21.70
CA SER A 43 -4.34 -16.18 -22.96
C SER A 43 -4.24 -15.26 -24.18
N VAL A 44 -4.24 -13.94 -23.96
CA VAL A 44 -4.17 -12.94 -25.02
C VAL A 44 -2.70 -12.74 -25.41
N LYS A 45 -2.37 -13.02 -26.69
CA LYS A 45 -1.04 -12.72 -27.23
C LYS A 45 -0.83 -11.21 -27.32
N THR A 46 -0.06 -10.65 -26.40
CA THR A 46 0.34 -9.25 -26.45
C THR A 46 1.63 -9.11 -27.27
N SER A 47 1.52 -8.67 -28.52
CA SER A 47 2.66 -8.15 -29.29
C SER A 47 2.74 -6.64 -29.10
N GLN A 48 3.08 -6.19 -27.89
CA GLN A 48 3.39 -4.79 -27.67
C GLN A 48 4.87 -4.63 -27.40
N THR A 49 5.54 -3.99 -28.36
CA THR A 49 6.83 -3.35 -28.16
C THR A 49 6.63 -2.27 -27.11
N GLU A 50 7.36 -2.32 -26.00
CA GLU A 50 7.31 -1.24 -25.02
C GLU A 50 7.68 0.07 -25.73
N GLN A 51 6.72 0.99 -25.82
CA GLN A 51 7.04 2.37 -26.12
C GLN A 51 7.74 2.89 -24.88
N SER A 52 9.08 3.01 -24.96
CA SER A 52 9.86 3.65 -23.92
C SER A 52 9.18 4.98 -23.55
N PRO A 53 8.87 5.22 -22.26
CA PRO A 53 8.21 6.45 -21.87
C PRO A 53 9.01 7.64 -22.40
N GLY A 54 8.35 8.56 -23.11
CA GLY A 54 8.99 9.69 -23.79
C GLY A 54 9.64 10.72 -22.85
N LEU A 55 9.55 10.50 -21.55
CA LEU A 55 10.12 11.35 -20.51
C LEU A 55 11.56 10.94 -20.25
N ARG A 56 12.47 11.92 -20.30
CA ARG A 56 13.89 11.75 -19.96
C ARG A 56 14.25 12.80 -18.94
N ASN A 57 14.83 12.36 -17.82
CA ASN A 57 15.45 13.22 -16.80
C ASN A 57 14.56 14.40 -16.39
N VAL A 58 13.30 14.11 -16.06
CA VAL A 58 12.38 15.11 -15.51
C VAL A 58 12.78 15.36 -14.06
N MET A 59 13.56 16.41 -13.86
CA MET A 59 14.00 16.86 -12.54
C MET A 59 13.19 18.09 -12.12
N ARG A 60 13.01 18.24 -10.82
CA ARG A 60 12.53 19.48 -10.21
C ARG A 60 13.72 20.42 -10.04
N ASP A 61 13.52 21.72 -10.27
CA ASP A 61 14.53 22.74 -9.97
C ASP A 61 14.84 22.78 -8.47
N ASP A 62 16.13 22.93 -8.13
CA ASP A 62 16.60 23.03 -6.75
C ASP A 62 16.59 24.50 -6.27
N THR A 63 15.39 25.03 -6.03
CA THR A 63 15.16 26.41 -5.56
C THR A 63 14.96 26.46 -4.03
N GLU A 64 14.47 27.58 -3.49
CA GLU A 64 14.22 27.69 -2.07
C GLU A 64 13.11 26.73 -1.59
N PRO A 65 13.36 25.92 -0.54
CA PRO A 65 12.31 25.14 0.10
C PRO A 65 11.35 26.06 0.85
N HIS A 66 10.15 25.54 1.14
CA HIS A 66 9.21 26.22 2.04
C HIS A 66 9.83 26.46 3.42
N GLU A 67 9.53 27.61 4.02
CA GLU A 67 9.94 27.93 5.38
C GLU A 67 9.44 26.88 6.37
N SER A 68 10.28 26.56 7.36
CA SER A 68 9.92 25.60 8.41
C SER A 68 8.68 26.10 9.17
N GLY A 69 7.71 25.22 9.37
CA GLY A 69 6.47 25.57 10.08
C GLY A 69 5.35 26.09 9.20
N MET A 70 5.61 26.47 7.93
CA MET A 70 4.63 27.11 7.05
C MET A 70 3.29 26.36 6.96
N TYR A 71 3.33 25.03 6.97
CA TYR A 71 2.14 24.18 6.86
C TYR A 71 1.88 23.31 8.10
N THR A 72 2.62 23.50 9.19
CA THR A 72 2.57 22.59 10.34
C THR A 72 1.18 22.50 10.95
N GLU A 73 0.50 23.63 11.19
CA GLU A 73 -0.86 23.61 11.75
C GLU A 73 -1.86 22.94 10.80
N LYS A 74 -1.87 23.34 9.52
CA LYS A 74 -2.78 22.78 8.50
C LYS A 74 -2.61 21.25 8.36
N LEU A 75 -1.38 20.75 8.43
CA LEU A 75 -1.10 19.32 8.36
C LEU A 75 -1.55 18.59 9.63
N LEU A 76 -1.33 19.19 10.81
CA LEU A 76 -1.69 18.58 12.09
C LEU A 76 -3.20 18.61 12.38
N GLU A 77 -3.95 19.55 11.79
CA GLU A 77 -5.42 19.56 11.84
C GLU A 77 -6.05 18.33 11.17
N GLN A 78 -5.37 17.74 10.18
CA GLN A 78 -5.83 16.52 9.51
C GLN A 78 -5.50 15.25 10.29
N ALA A 79 -4.73 15.35 11.37
CA ALA A 79 -4.34 14.22 12.17
C ALA A 79 -5.41 13.88 13.22
N PRO A 80 -5.80 12.60 13.37
CA PRO A 80 -6.77 12.22 14.39
C PRO A 80 -6.25 12.44 15.82
N PHE A 81 -4.93 12.35 16.04
CA PHE A 81 -4.30 12.60 17.33
C PHE A 81 -2.99 13.36 17.17
N ARG A 82 -2.82 14.46 17.91
CA ARG A 82 -1.58 15.24 17.96
C ARG A 82 -1.11 15.50 19.39
N ARG A 83 0.20 15.67 19.56
CA ARG A 83 0.82 16.18 20.79
C ARG A 83 1.82 17.27 20.40
N GLU A 84 1.51 18.52 20.73
CA GLU A 84 2.28 19.68 20.26
C GLU A 84 2.43 19.62 18.73
N ASN A 85 3.64 19.85 18.21
CA ASN A 85 3.96 19.83 16.79
C ASN A 85 4.28 18.41 16.26
N ARG A 86 3.62 17.37 16.80
CA ARG A 86 3.88 15.95 16.44
C ARG A 86 2.60 15.14 16.29
N LEU A 87 2.63 14.19 15.35
CA LEU A 87 1.63 13.14 15.20
C LEU A 87 1.78 12.12 16.34
N ALA A 88 0.70 11.85 17.07
CA ALA A 88 0.72 10.93 18.20
C ALA A 88 0.35 9.51 17.73
N VAL A 89 1.25 8.55 17.96
CA VAL A 89 1.04 7.12 17.70
C VAL A 89 1.27 6.29 18.95
N LYS A 90 0.72 5.08 18.98
CA LYS A 90 0.99 4.13 20.06
C LYS A 90 2.46 3.72 20.03
N GLN A 91 3.13 3.81 21.17
CA GLN A 91 4.52 3.37 21.30
C GLN A 91 4.57 1.83 21.25
N VAL A 92 5.37 1.29 20.32
CA VAL A 92 5.48 -0.17 20.09
C VAL A 92 6.62 -0.80 20.89
N ILE A 93 7.71 -0.06 21.15
CA ILE A 93 8.88 -0.58 21.89
C ILE A 93 9.07 0.28 23.15
N SER A 94 8.90 -0.32 24.32
CA SER A 94 9.25 0.30 25.60
C SER A 94 10.68 -0.05 25.97
N ARG A 95 11.57 0.94 26.08
CA ARG A 95 12.86 0.76 26.75
C ARG A 95 12.59 0.81 28.26
N LYS A 96 12.51 -0.35 28.91
CA LYS A 96 12.57 -0.40 30.39
C LYS A 96 13.96 0.10 30.78
N LYS A 97 13.99 1.12 31.64
CA LYS A 97 15.22 1.69 32.17
C LYS A 97 15.75 0.80 33.28
#